data_AF-A0A2J6PV37-F1
#
_entry.id   AF-A0A2J6PV37-F1
#
_cell.length_a   1.000
_cell.length_b   1.000
_cell.length_c   1.000
_cell.angle_alpha   90.00
_cell.angle_beta   90.00
_cell.angle_gamma   90.00
#
_symmetry.space_group_name_H-M   'P 1'
#
loop_
_entity.id
_entity.type
_entity.pdbx_description
1 polymer ?
#
loop_
_entity_poly.entity_id
_entity_poly.type
_entity_poly.pdbx_seq_one_letter_code
_entity_poly.pdbx_strand_id
1 'polypeptide(L)'
;MLNFRYEALSYVWGSEIPTREIHINGKTKLVRENLWLALRHLRLSDKTRVLWVDAICINQESIEERNHQVRRMGEIYGRASTVLIWLGPKGGFSDLAFSFIKRMEMDARRETEGGSITSFSDKWVVSGGLCIFWSALKNLCLREYWERLWIIQEIGLARN
;
A
#
# COMPACT_ATOMS: atom_id res chain seq x y z
N MET A 1 28.07 -0.75 -4.26
CA MET A 1 26.59 -0.89 -4.29
C MET A 1 26.09 -0.73 -2.87
N LEU A 2 25.15 0.18 -2.61
CA LEU A 2 24.66 0.49 -1.27
C LEU A 2 23.85 -0.70 -0.72
N ASN A 3 24.44 -1.46 0.20
CA ASN A 3 23.80 -2.60 0.90
C ASN A 3 23.01 -2.11 2.11
N PHE A 4 22.05 -1.20 1.89
CA PHE A 4 21.22 -0.64 2.95
C PHE A 4 19.87 -1.34 2.99
N ARG A 5 19.44 -1.77 4.19
CA ARG A 5 18.11 -2.33 4.42
C ARG A 5 17.11 -1.18 4.50
N TYR A 6 16.15 -1.14 3.57
CA TYR A 6 15.08 -0.14 3.52
C TYR A 6 13.73 -0.79 3.30
N GLU A 7 12.67 -0.04 3.57
CA GLU A 7 11.28 -0.40 3.23
C GLU A 7 10.83 0.51 2.08
N ALA A 8 10.11 -0.02 1.11
CA ALA A 8 9.58 0.78 0.00
C ALA A 8 8.13 1.17 0.27
N LEU A 9 7.78 2.44 0.09
CA LEU A 9 6.39 2.91 0.20
C LEU A 9 5.73 2.91 -1.17
N SER A 10 4.69 2.10 -1.34
CA SER A 10 3.76 2.22 -2.47
C SER A 10 2.49 2.95 -2.05
N TYR A 11 2.16 4.00 -2.80
CA TYR A 11 1.01 4.85 -2.54
C TYR A 11 0.59 5.62 -3.79
N VAL A 12 -0.65 6.11 -3.82
CA VAL A 12 -1.12 7.01 -4.89
C VAL A 12 -0.60 8.41 -4.65
N TRP A 13 -0.02 9.04 -5.66
CA TRP A 13 0.42 10.43 -5.53
C TRP A 13 -0.73 11.40 -5.27
N GLY A 14 -1.86 11.19 -5.95
CA GLY A 14 -3.02 12.09 -5.98
C GLY A 14 -2.85 13.21 -7.00
N SER A 15 -3.97 13.82 -7.41
CA SER A 15 -4.01 14.92 -8.37
C SER A 15 -3.68 16.29 -7.74
N GLU A 16 -3.59 16.36 -6.42
CA GLU A 16 -3.33 17.60 -5.68
C GLU A 16 -1.91 18.13 -5.91
N ILE A 17 -1.77 19.45 -5.83
CA ILE A 17 -0.45 20.10 -5.82
C ILE A 17 0.23 19.91 -4.46
N PRO A 18 1.58 19.85 -4.39
CA PRO A 18 2.30 19.77 -3.11
C PRO A 18 2.06 21.01 -2.24
N THR A 19 1.50 20.83 -1.04
CA THR A 19 1.17 21.92 -0.09
C THR A 19 1.67 21.66 1.33
N ARG A 20 2.08 20.42 1.66
CA ARG A 20 2.52 20.03 2.99
C ARG A 20 4.03 19.99 3.09
N GLU A 21 4.55 20.46 4.22
CA GLU A 21 5.98 20.50 4.45
C GLU A 21 6.49 19.23 5.12
N ILE A 22 7.63 18.74 4.63
CA ILE A 22 8.49 17.78 5.32
C ILE A 22 9.93 18.29 5.36
N HIS A 23 10.70 17.81 6.32
CA HIS A 23 12.10 18.17 6.49
C HIS A 23 13.01 17.01 6.11
N ILE A 24 13.92 17.24 5.18
CA ILE A 24 14.89 16.26 4.70
C ILE A 24 16.27 16.90 4.78
N ASN A 25 17.16 16.33 5.60
CA ASN A 25 18.54 16.82 5.78
C ASN A 25 18.63 18.34 6.03
N GLY A 26 17.74 18.87 6.88
CA GLY A 26 17.68 20.30 7.22
C GLY A 26 17.04 21.20 6.16
N LYS A 27 16.55 20.65 5.04
CA LYS A 27 15.81 21.39 4.01
C LYS A 27 14.33 21.09 4.06
N THR A 28 13.51 22.11 3.86
CA THR A 28 12.07 21.95 3.69
C THR A 28 11.75 21.53 2.25
N LYS A 29 10.92 20.50 2.10
CA LYS A 29 10.38 20.05 0.81
C LYS A 29 8.87 19.97 0.90
N LEU A 30 8.18 20.49 -0.12
CA LEU A 30 6.74 20.36 -0.24
C LEU A 30 6.38 18.98 -0.82
N VAL A 31 5.41 18.33 -0.21
CA VAL A 31 4.81 17.07 -0.62
C VAL A 31 3.30 17.19 -0.66
N ARG A 32 2.67 16.26 -1.37
CA ARG A 32 1.20 16.16 -1.43
C ARG A 32 0.64 15.64 -0.11
N GLU A 33 -0.63 15.97 0.16
CA GLU A 33 -1.35 15.58 1.39
C GLU A 33 -1.25 14.08 1.63
N ASN A 34 -1.50 13.27 0.59
CA ASN A 34 -1.54 11.82 0.74
C ASN A 34 -0.19 11.23 1.20
N LEU A 35 0.92 11.72 0.63
CA LEU A 35 2.26 11.30 1.08
C LEU A 35 2.52 11.78 2.51
N TRP A 36 2.16 13.02 2.82
CA TRP A 36 2.34 13.57 4.17
C TRP A 36 1.58 12.74 5.22
N LEU A 37 0.32 12.39 4.94
CA LEU A 37 -0.47 11.50 5.79
C LEU A 37 0.17 10.12 5.92
N ALA A 38 0.60 9.50 4.81
CA ALA A 38 1.26 8.20 4.84
C ALA A 38 2.48 8.21 5.76
N LEU A 39 3.39 9.19 5.58
CA LEU A 39 4.59 9.32 6.39
C LEU A 39 4.29 9.51 7.88
N ARG A 40 3.23 10.25 8.22
CA ARG A 40 2.81 10.42 9.63
C ARG A 40 2.26 9.14 10.23
N HIS A 41 1.48 8.36 9.48
CA HIS A 41 0.90 7.09 9.96
C HIS A 41 1.95 5.98 10.06
N LEU A 42 2.97 6.00 9.20
CA LEU A 42 4.04 5.02 9.20
C LEU A 42 5.12 5.30 10.25
N ARG A 43 5.09 6.46 10.89
CA ARG A 43 6.06 6.85 11.92
C ARG A 43 5.85 6.02 13.18
N LEU A 44 6.89 5.31 13.61
CA LEU A 44 6.92 4.63 14.90
C LEU A 44 7.34 5.62 15.99
N SER A 45 6.78 5.45 17.19
CA SER A 45 7.08 6.33 18.34
C SER A 45 8.47 6.08 18.93
N ASP A 46 8.99 4.87 18.79
CA ASP A 46 10.18 4.37 19.48
C ASP A 46 11.35 4.03 18.53
N LYS A 47 11.11 4.00 17.21
CA LYS A 47 12.09 3.52 16.22
C LYS A 47 12.15 4.39 14.97
N THR A 48 13.37 4.57 14.46
CA THR A 48 13.60 5.14 13.14
C THR A 48 13.32 4.11 12.06
N ARG A 49 12.76 4.55 10.93
CA ARG A 49 12.55 3.74 9.73
C ARG A 49 13.35 4.31 8.57
N VAL A 50 13.84 3.44 7.70
CA VAL A 50 14.50 3.81 6.45
C VAL A 50 13.52 3.53 5.32
N LEU A 51 12.90 4.58 4.80
CA LEU A 51 11.89 4.48 3.75
C LEU A 51 12.45 4.95 2.41
N TRP A 52 12.22 4.17 1.37
CA TRP A 52 12.33 4.61 -0.01
C TRP A 52 10.95 5.08 -0.48
N VAL A 53 10.87 6.32 -0.97
CA VAL A 53 9.66 6.96 -1.47
C VAL A 53 9.98 7.62 -2.80
N ASP A 54 9.32 7.23 -3.87
CA ASP A 54 9.60 7.72 -5.23
C ASP A 54 9.59 9.26 -5.36
N ALA A 55 8.59 9.95 -4.80
CA ALA A 55 8.48 11.41 -4.84
C ALA A 55 9.61 12.14 -4.09
N ILE A 56 10.31 11.44 -3.19
CA ILE A 56 11.41 11.98 -2.39
C ILE A 56 12.76 11.57 -2.98
N CYS A 57 12.94 10.28 -3.26
CA CYS A 57 14.21 9.66 -3.62
C CYS A 57 14.57 9.78 -5.10
N ILE A 58 13.60 10.07 -5.97
CA ILE A 58 13.83 10.33 -7.40
C ILE A 58 13.79 11.82 -7.63
N ASN A 59 14.76 12.35 -8.39
CA ASN A 59 14.65 13.71 -8.89
C ASN A 59 13.55 13.81 -9.95
N GLN A 60 12.43 14.43 -9.57
CA GLN A 60 11.25 14.54 -10.43
C GLN A 60 11.41 15.60 -11.53
N GLU A 61 12.41 16.47 -11.42
CA GLU A 61 12.69 17.54 -12.39
C GLU A 61 13.56 17.06 -13.56
N SER A 62 14.29 15.94 -13.40
CA SER A 62 15.07 15.33 -14.48
C SER A 62 14.27 14.20 -15.14
N ILE A 63 13.91 14.41 -16.41
CA ILE A 63 13.23 13.38 -17.21
C ILE A 63 14.14 12.16 -17.40
N GLU A 64 15.44 12.39 -17.58
CA GLU A 64 16.45 11.37 -17.78
C GLU A 64 16.58 10.48 -16.54
N GLU A 65 16.70 11.08 -15.35
CA GLU A 65 16.75 10.34 -14.09
C GLU A 65 15.43 9.61 -13.85
N ARG A 66 14.29 10.28 -14.03
CA ARG A 66 12.98 9.67 -13.86
C ARG A 66 12.84 8.42 -14.74
N ASN A 67 13.18 8.51 -16.01
CA ASN A 67 13.12 7.39 -16.94
C ASN A 67 14.10 6.27 -16.55
N HIS A 68 15.29 6.62 -16.03
CA HIS A 68 16.24 5.66 -15.52
C HIS A 68 15.72 4.93 -14.27
N GLN A 69 15.16 5.67 -13.29
CA GLN A 69 14.61 5.12 -12.06
C GLN A 69 13.36 4.28 -12.30
N VAL A 70 12.49 4.70 -13.21
CA VAL A 70 11.30 3.95 -13.62
C VAL A 70 11.68 2.56 -14.15
N ARG A 71 12.74 2.46 -14.97
CA ARG A 71 13.25 1.15 -15.43
C ARG A 71 13.81 0.27 -14.31
N ARG A 72 14.15 0.86 -13.17
CA ARG A 72 14.73 0.18 -12.00
C ARG A 72 13.73 -0.08 -10.88
N MET A 73 12.47 0.31 -11.04
CA MET A 73 11.42 0.11 -10.03
C MET A 73 11.34 -1.35 -9.57
N GLY A 74 11.35 -2.32 -10.48
CA GLY A 74 11.34 -3.74 -10.13
C GLY A 74 12.55 -4.16 -9.26
N GLU A 75 13.74 -3.62 -9.53
CA GLU A 75 14.94 -3.87 -8.71
C GLU A 75 14.80 -3.22 -7.32
N ILE A 76 14.27 -1.99 -7.26
CA ILE A 76 14.12 -1.23 -6.02
C ILE A 76 13.09 -1.89 -5.11
N TYR A 77 11.92 -2.25 -5.63
CA TYR A 77 10.89 -2.92 -4.84
C TYR A 77 11.31 -4.36 -4.50
N GLY A 78 11.94 -5.08 -5.43
CA GLY A 78 12.43 -6.45 -5.19
C GLY A 78 13.60 -6.55 -4.20
N ARG A 79 14.31 -5.45 -3.95
CA ARG A 79 15.37 -5.36 -2.93
C ARG A 79 14.93 -4.72 -1.61
N ALA A 80 13.71 -4.19 -1.56
CA ALA A 80 13.16 -3.68 -0.32
C ALA A 80 12.99 -4.82 0.69
N SER A 81 13.29 -4.55 1.96
CA SER A 81 13.06 -5.52 3.03
C SER A 81 11.59 -5.71 3.35
N THR A 82 10.75 -4.73 3.03
CA THR A 82 9.29 -4.78 3.11
C THR A 82 8.74 -3.73 2.16
N VAL A 83 7.62 -4.04 1.48
CA VAL A 83 6.85 -3.07 0.70
C VAL A 83 5.62 -2.68 1.51
N LEU A 84 5.52 -1.39 1.85
CA LEU A 84 4.43 -0.82 2.62
C LEU A 84 3.41 -0.23 1.65
N ILE A 85 2.20 -0.79 1.66
CA ILE A 85 1.11 -0.31 0.80
C ILE A 85 0.25 0.67 1.61
N TRP A 86 0.21 1.93 1.16
CA TRP A 86 -0.65 2.96 1.73
C TRP A 86 -1.88 3.17 0.84
N LEU A 87 -3.03 2.75 1.36
CA LEU A 87 -4.31 2.87 0.66
C LEU A 87 -5.04 4.18 0.95
N GLY A 88 -4.46 5.09 1.74
CA GLY A 88 -5.12 6.31 2.21
C GLY A 88 -5.59 6.22 3.67
N PRO A 89 -6.02 7.34 4.25
CA PRO A 89 -6.50 7.40 5.63
C PRO A 89 -7.73 6.50 5.83
N LYS A 90 -7.98 6.18 7.10
CA LYS A 90 -9.17 5.44 7.52
C LYS A 90 -10.44 6.21 7.09
N GLY A 91 -11.29 5.56 6.30
CA GLY A 91 -12.59 6.07 5.84
C GLY A 91 -13.70 5.07 6.20
N GLY A 92 -14.96 5.47 6.02
CA GLY A 92 -16.17 4.86 6.61
C GLY A 92 -16.37 3.35 6.43
N PHE A 93 -15.62 2.69 5.54
CA PHE A 93 -15.73 1.25 5.30
C PHE A 93 -14.38 0.51 5.26
N SER A 94 -13.24 1.19 5.49
CA SER A 94 -11.90 0.57 5.44
C SER A 94 -11.72 -0.51 6.50
N ASP A 95 -12.14 -0.25 7.74
CA ASP A 95 -12.07 -1.23 8.84
C ASP A 95 -12.91 -2.48 8.55
N LEU A 96 -14.06 -2.27 7.92
CA LEU A 96 -14.97 -3.34 7.55
C LEU A 96 -14.35 -4.23 6.48
N ALA A 97 -13.68 -3.65 5.50
CA ALA A 97 -12.95 -4.39 4.48
C ALA A 97 -11.76 -5.17 5.06
N PHE A 98 -10.94 -4.56 5.92
CA PHE A 98 -9.79 -5.23 6.52
C PHE A 98 -10.19 -6.32 7.53
N SER A 99 -11.24 -6.11 8.33
CA SER A 99 -11.77 -7.16 9.22
C SER A 99 -12.34 -8.34 8.43
N PHE A 100 -12.96 -8.08 7.28
CA PHE A 100 -13.42 -9.12 6.37
C PHE A 100 -12.27 -9.93 5.76
N ILE A 101 -11.22 -9.27 5.26
CA ILE A 101 -10.01 -9.93 4.73
C ILE A 101 -9.37 -10.85 5.80
N LYS A 102 -9.20 -10.35 7.03
CA LYS A 102 -8.68 -11.16 8.14
C LYS A 102 -9.56 -12.38 8.44
N ARG A 103 -10.88 -12.22 8.34
CA ARG A 103 -11.82 -13.32 8.58
C ARG A 103 -11.75 -14.38 7.48
N MET A 104 -11.65 -13.96 6.22
CA MET A 104 -11.41 -14.88 5.10
C MET A 104 -10.09 -15.64 5.24
N GLU A 105 -9.01 -14.97 5.64
CA GLU A 105 -7.73 -15.63 5.89
C GLU A 105 -7.85 -16.71 6.98
N MET A 106 -8.52 -16.41 8.09
CA MET A 106 -8.74 -17.38 9.17
C MET A 106 -9.58 -18.58 8.71
N ASP A 107 -10.61 -18.35 7.89
CA ASP A 107 -11.48 -19.41 7.41
C ASP A 107 -10.76 -20.27 6.34
N ALA A 108 -10.00 -19.67 5.43
CA ALA A 108 -9.19 -20.40 4.44
C ALA A 108 -8.08 -21.25 5.07
N ARG A 109 -7.46 -20.77 6.17
CA ARG A 109 -6.47 -21.54 6.95
C ARG A 109 -7.09 -22.75 7.66
N ARG A 110 -8.36 -22.67 8.07
CA ARG A 110 -9.08 -23.80 8.68
C ARG A 110 -9.48 -24.85 7.65
N GLU A 111 -9.73 -24.45 6.41
CA GLU A 111 -10.05 -25.38 5.30
C GLU A 111 -8.86 -26.25 4.90
N THR A 112 -7.62 -25.77 5.09
CA THR A 112 -6.39 -26.54 4.80
C THR A 112 -6.14 -27.68 5.78
N GLU A 113 -6.88 -27.75 6.89
CA GLU A 113 -6.79 -28.78 7.94
C GLU A 113 -7.86 -29.89 7.81
N GLY A 114 -8.52 -30.04 6.65
CA GLY A 114 -9.28 -31.26 6.29
C GLY A 114 -10.80 -31.21 6.48
N GLY A 115 -11.42 -30.02 6.50
CA GLY A 115 -12.89 -29.87 6.58
C GLY A 115 -13.57 -29.89 5.21
N SER A 116 -14.61 -30.73 5.05
CA SER A 116 -15.42 -30.87 3.83
C SER A 116 -16.14 -29.57 3.40
N ILE A 117 -16.20 -29.35 2.09
CA ILE A 117 -16.73 -28.18 1.39
C ILE A 117 -18.26 -28.24 1.35
N THR A 118 -18.95 -27.49 2.23
CA THR A 118 -20.38 -27.13 2.01
C THR A 118 -20.84 -25.81 2.64
N SER A 119 -20.02 -25.03 3.35
CA SER A 119 -20.52 -23.90 4.17
C SER A 119 -20.08 -22.50 3.75
N PHE A 120 -19.31 -22.33 2.67
CA PHE A 120 -18.80 -21.00 2.31
C PHE A 120 -19.86 -20.09 1.66
N SER A 121 -20.87 -20.64 0.96
CA SER A 121 -21.97 -19.87 0.37
C SER A 121 -23.14 -19.65 1.34
N ASP A 122 -23.52 -20.67 2.10
CA ASP A 122 -24.86 -20.71 2.70
C ASP A 122 -24.98 -19.87 3.99
N LYS A 123 -23.87 -19.64 4.67
CA LYS A 123 -23.83 -18.83 5.91
C LYS A 123 -23.89 -17.31 5.65
N TRP A 124 -23.46 -16.87 4.47
CA TRP A 124 -23.29 -15.45 4.15
C TRP A 124 -24.49 -14.82 3.44
N VAL A 125 -25.32 -15.62 2.76
CA VAL A 125 -26.56 -15.20 2.08
C VAL A 125 -27.62 -14.74 3.09
N VAL A 126 -27.65 -15.31 4.30
CA VAL A 126 -28.73 -15.11 5.28
C VAL A 126 -28.67 -13.75 5.99
N SER A 127 -27.55 -13.02 5.95
CA SER A 127 -27.36 -11.86 6.85
C SER A 127 -27.52 -10.47 6.22
N GLY A 128 -27.78 -10.32 4.92
CA GLY A 128 -27.89 -9.01 4.24
C GLY A 128 -26.61 -8.14 4.23
N GLY A 129 -25.59 -8.49 5.03
CA GLY A 129 -24.31 -7.78 5.12
C GLY A 129 -23.44 -7.94 3.88
N LEU A 130 -23.62 -9.02 3.10
CA LEU A 130 -22.83 -9.32 1.90
C LEU A 130 -22.78 -8.14 0.92
N CYS A 131 -23.86 -7.37 0.79
CA CYS A 131 -23.93 -6.21 -0.11
C CYS A 131 -23.06 -5.02 0.38
N ILE A 132 -23.07 -4.75 1.69
CA ILE A 132 -22.23 -3.70 2.31
C ILE A 132 -20.75 -4.11 2.28
N PHE A 133 -20.46 -5.41 2.43
CA PHE A 133 -19.11 -5.96 2.36
C PHE A 133 -18.54 -5.93 0.93
N TRP A 134 -19.30 -6.37 -0.07
CA TRP A 134 -18.91 -6.23 -1.47
C TRP A 134 -18.74 -4.76 -1.84
N SER A 135 -19.56 -3.86 -1.29
CA SER A 135 -19.39 -2.42 -1.49
C SER A 135 -18.11 -1.90 -0.84
N ALA A 136 -17.72 -2.38 0.35
CA ALA A 136 -16.48 -1.99 1.02
C ALA A 136 -15.24 -2.53 0.28
N LEU A 137 -15.27 -3.78 -0.15
CA LEU A 137 -14.20 -4.39 -0.95
C LEU A 137 -14.10 -3.76 -2.33
N LYS A 138 -15.24 -3.50 -2.99
CA LYS A 138 -15.31 -2.74 -4.25
C LYS A 138 -14.75 -1.33 -4.06
N ASN A 139 -15.09 -0.60 -2.99
CA ASN A 139 -14.49 0.70 -2.70
C ASN A 139 -12.98 0.63 -2.40
N LEU A 140 -12.49 -0.50 -1.87
CA LEU A 140 -11.06 -0.72 -1.67
C LEU A 140 -10.35 -0.98 -3.00
N CYS A 141 -10.92 -1.83 -3.86
CA CYS A 141 -10.41 -2.22 -5.18
C CYS A 141 -10.59 -1.12 -6.25
N LEU A 142 -11.52 -0.19 -6.05
CA LEU A 142 -11.74 0.98 -6.91
C LEU A 142 -10.89 2.19 -6.52
N ARG A 143 -10.02 2.08 -5.50
CA ARG A 143 -9.09 3.17 -5.21
C ARG A 143 -8.13 3.32 -6.39
N GLU A 144 -7.81 4.58 -6.73
CA GLU A 144 -6.82 4.96 -7.76
C GLU A 144 -5.48 4.23 -7.63
N TYR A 145 -5.20 3.65 -6.47
CA TYR A 145 -4.09 2.74 -6.25
C TYR A 145 -4.10 1.63 -7.29
N TRP A 146 -5.18 0.86 -7.38
CA TRP A 146 -5.31 -0.35 -8.21
C TRP A 146 -5.29 -0.12 -9.71
N GLU A 147 -5.46 1.12 -10.16
CA GLU A 147 -5.37 1.51 -11.58
C GLU A 147 -3.93 1.80 -12.01
N ARG A 148 -2.97 1.77 -11.09
CA ARG A 148 -1.56 2.03 -11.38
C ARG A 148 -0.95 0.81 -12.08
N LEU A 149 -0.46 1.04 -13.29
CA LEU A 149 0.25 0.07 -14.13
C LEU A 149 1.40 -0.67 -13.39
N TRP A 150 1.95 -0.07 -12.33
CA TRP A 150 3.13 -0.54 -11.60
C TRP A 150 2.83 -1.52 -10.45
N ILE A 151 1.56 -1.71 -10.06
CA ILE A 151 1.20 -2.59 -8.94
C ILE A 151 1.66 -4.03 -9.12
N ILE A 152 1.67 -4.53 -10.36
CA ILE A 152 2.10 -5.88 -10.67
C ILE A 152 3.59 -6.07 -10.33
N GLN A 153 4.42 -5.05 -10.57
CA GLN A 153 5.85 -5.10 -10.24
C GLN A 153 6.09 -4.92 -8.75
N GLU A 154 5.31 -4.09 -8.07
CA GLU A 154 5.45 -3.81 -6.64
C GLU A 154 5.00 -4.99 -5.76
N ILE A 155 3.91 -5.66 -6.12
CA ILE A 155 3.37 -6.81 -5.37
C ILE A 155 4.04 -8.12 -5.82
N GLY A 156 4.27 -8.30 -7.12
CA GLY A 156 4.82 -9.54 -7.67
C GLY A 156 6.30 -9.78 -7.39
N LEU A 157 7.07 -8.73 -7.12
CA LEU A 157 8.52 -8.83 -6.84
C LEU A 157 8.87 -8.66 -5.36
N ALA A 158 7.91 -8.34 -4.50
CA ALA A 158 8.14 -8.25 -3.07
C ALA A 158 8.58 -9.63 -2.52
N ARG A 159 9.73 -9.66 -1.83
CA ARG A 159 10.22 -10.88 -1.19
C ARG A 159 9.53 -11.07 0.17
N ASN A 160 8.94 -12.24 0.37
CA ASN A 160 8.38 -12.71 1.65
C ASN A 160 9.47 -12.91 2.71
#